data_AF-A0A3D2CA83-F1
#
_entry.id   AF-A0A3D2CA83-F1
#
_cell.length_a   1.000
_cell.length_b   1.000
_cell.length_c   1.000
_cell.angle_alpha   90.00
_cell.angle_beta   90.00
_cell.angle_gamma   90.00
#
_symmetry.space_group_name_H-M   'P 1'
#
loop_
_entity.id
_entity.type
_entity.pdbx_description
1 polymer ?
#
loop_
_entity_poly.entity_id
_entity_poly.type
_entity_poly.pdbx_seq_one_letter_code
_entity_poly.pdbx_strand_id
1 'polypeptide(L)'
;MGQLYTDFTEELAQLQHQHADHPRRELAHLLFMALEREQLVVVAYREALMAARLASLPLSPSERKIFAQALAMAWRDEQGHTIYTRGLLRSLGSPWVRLKARASIVAGAVGGWASSICQHVSWRSAPLTWPLAKGVTWAGRLGGKVPRGVAAKLRHLRFRAFCAFQIDAERTAAAAWARMAVVARSLPDFGSGPARAFERFWGDETRHRAVFEALADHLDPHDRPVGEAAALVERLADVHPMFLPRAHRAHEWAEHPVGAGGVVAVREGGDKRRALHAVLEAGGLPERLAALEKPPAQCRVVVKVSLTMGLDRRDLSVVTDPELIAELRDWLAERGFTQVVVADGPTIYDRFYAHRSVPEVGDYFGVPEVHDLSTDQVPHTYPFGLMDSTVSQVWKEADLRIVVGKLRSHPVDFGHHALGSLQGVGPRIEDFLFDERRADRDVVLLAPLLEFPPHFALIDAFDSAADGISGILGRSRSFAPRRVYGGRDILAVELVANRHLGAPVPDTATLVATAMDWFGEPEIEVDGVDAPILGWRHPTSDEWMRVLSLVAYPTYELLSDRGASFVGHIDEAAFPPLEAPSLYVRLSRRLARAVLQLEKPS
;
A
#
# COMPACT_ATOMS: atom_id res chain seq x y z
N MET A 1 13.21 -25.71 23.50
CA MET A 1 12.18 -25.32 22.50
C MET A 1 10.95 -26.15 22.79
N GLY A 2 9.75 -25.58 22.65
CA GLY A 2 8.48 -26.31 22.82
C GLY A 2 7.69 -26.02 24.10
N GLN A 3 8.31 -25.55 25.20
CA GLN A 3 7.56 -25.23 26.43
C GLN A 3 6.49 -24.14 26.19
N LEU A 4 6.84 -23.09 25.43
CA LEU A 4 5.90 -22.02 25.06
C LEU A 4 4.67 -22.57 24.32
N TYR A 5 4.88 -23.51 23.41
CA TYR A 5 3.80 -24.12 22.62
C TYR A 5 2.90 -25.01 23.48
N THR A 6 3.50 -25.80 24.39
CA THR A 6 2.76 -26.63 25.34
C THR A 6 1.90 -25.77 26.28
N ASP A 7 2.49 -24.77 26.92
CA ASP A 7 1.78 -23.84 27.81
C ASP A 7 0.61 -23.16 27.08
N PHE A 8 0.83 -22.74 25.83
CA PHE A 8 -0.20 -22.09 25.02
C PHE A 8 -1.33 -23.04 24.60
N THR A 9 -1.01 -24.30 24.32
CA THR A 9 -2.04 -25.30 23.98
C THR A 9 -2.92 -25.62 25.19
N GLU A 10 -2.34 -25.64 26.39
CA GLU A 10 -3.11 -25.74 27.64
C GLU A 10 -4.02 -24.54 27.84
N GLU A 11 -3.53 -23.32 27.60
CA GLU A 11 -4.33 -22.08 27.65
C GLU A 11 -5.48 -22.10 26.63
N LEU A 12 -5.23 -22.53 25.38
CA LEU A 12 -6.27 -22.70 24.36
C LEU A 12 -7.34 -23.73 24.79
N ALA A 13 -6.93 -24.87 25.35
CA ALA A 13 -7.86 -25.87 25.86
C ALA A 13 -8.71 -25.34 27.01
N GLN A 14 -8.09 -24.55 27.91
CA GLN A 14 -8.81 -23.90 28.99
C GLN A 14 -9.83 -22.88 28.47
N LEU A 15 -9.47 -22.05 27.48
CA LEU A 15 -10.37 -21.10 26.85
C LEU A 15 -11.55 -21.78 26.16
N GLN A 16 -11.28 -22.87 25.43
CA GLN A 16 -12.33 -23.69 24.81
C GLN A 16 -13.30 -24.22 25.88
N HIS A 17 -12.79 -24.70 27.02
CA HIS A 17 -13.64 -25.17 28.10
C HIS A 17 -14.47 -24.04 28.73
N GLN A 18 -13.84 -22.89 29.01
CA GLN A 18 -14.50 -21.72 29.61
C GLN A 18 -15.59 -21.10 28.72
N HIS A 19 -15.48 -21.25 27.40
CA HIS A 19 -16.39 -20.63 26.44
C HIS A 19 -17.17 -21.65 25.58
N ALA A 20 -17.29 -22.90 26.03
CA ALA A 20 -17.95 -23.98 25.27
C ALA A 20 -19.35 -23.59 24.76
N ASP A 21 -20.15 -22.86 25.55
CA ASP A 21 -21.49 -22.40 25.20
C ASP A 21 -21.54 -20.97 24.63
N HIS A 22 -20.37 -20.35 24.44
CA HIS A 22 -20.22 -18.93 24.09
C HIS A 22 -19.18 -18.71 22.97
N PRO A 23 -19.36 -19.31 21.78
CA PRO A 23 -18.38 -19.26 20.68
C PRO A 23 -18.03 -17.83 20.23
N ARG A 24 -18.98 -16.88 20.31
CA ARG A 24 -18.69 -15.47 20.02
C ARG A 24 -17.72 -14.83 21.02
N ARG A 25 -17.82 -15.19 22.30
CA ARG A 25 -16.91 -14.70 23.35
C ARG A 25 -15.55 -15.34 23.22
N GLU A 26 -15.52 -16.63 22.91
CA GLU A 26 -14.29 -17.35 22.59
C GLU A 26 -13.54 -16.68 21.44
N LEU A 27 -14.23 -16.43 20.32
CA LEU A 27 -13.64 -15.78 19.15
C LEU A 27 -13.11 -14.38 19.48
N ALA A 28 -13.87 -13.58 20.24
CA ALA A 28 -13.40 -12.26 20.65
C ALA A 28 -12.14 -12.33 21.53
N HIS A 29 -12.06 -13.32 22.43
CA HIS A 29 -10.88 -13.55 23.26
C HIS A 29 -9.67 -13.93 22.41
N LEU A 30 -9.84 -14.92 21.53
CA LEU A 30 -8.82 -15.39 20.60
C LEU A 30 -8.28 -14.25 19.72
N LEU A 31 -9.17 -13.39 19.20
CA LEU A 31 -8.77 -12.22 18.40
C LEU A 31 -8.02 -11.16 19.22
N PHE A 32 -8.35 -10.95 20.51
CA PHE A 32 -7.55 -10.06 21.35
C PHE A 32 -6.16 -10.61 21.62
N MET A 33 -6.02 -11.93 21.86
CA MET A 33 -4.71 -12.56 22.01
C MET A 33 -3.87 -12.45 20.74
N ALA A 34 -4.46 -12.72 19.58
CA ALA A 34 -3.78 -12.53 18.29
C ALA A 34 -3.37 -11.06 18.10
N LEU A 35 -4.26 -10.10 18.35
CA LEU A 35 -3.91 -8.68 18.22
C LEU A 35 -2.75 -8.26 19.13
N GLU A 36 -2.73 -8.72 20.38
CA GLU A 36 -1.64 -8.45 21.31
C GLU A 36 -0.31 -9.07 20.82
N ARG A 37 -0.35 -10.27 20.26
CA ARG A 37 0.81 -10.94 19.65
C ARG A 37 1.31 -10.18 18.43
N GLU A 38 0.43 -9.89 17.47
CA GLU A 38 0.82 -9.26 16.22
C GLU A 38 1.37 -7.85 16.43
N GLN A 39 0.84 -7.10 17.41
CA GLN A 39 1.42 -5.81 17.78
C GLN A 39 2.83 -5.93 18.38
N LEU A 40 3.12 -6.99 19.14
CA LEU A 40 4.47 -7.25 19.65
C LEU A 40 5.44 -7.59 18.52
N VAL A 41 4.99 -8.38 17.54
CA VAL A 41 5.75 -8.74 16.34
C VAL A 41 6.03 -7.49 15.49
N VAL A 42 5.01 -6.71 15.12
CA VAL A 42 5.20 -5.46 14.34
C VAL A 42 6.17 -4.49 15.01
N VAL A 43 6.20 -4.42 16.35
CA VAL A 43 7.16 -3.59 17.08
C VAL A 43 8.56 -4.21 17.12
N ALA A 44 8.67 -5.53 17.31
CA ALA A 44 9.94 -6.25 17.38
C ALA A 44 10.66 -6.34 16.03
N TYR A 45 9.91 -6.34 14.93
CA TYR A 45 10.43 -6.50 13.57
C TYR A 45 10.89 -5.22 12.91
N ARG A 46 10.68 -4.04 13.53
CA ARG A 46 10.99 -2.71 12.96
C ARG A 46 12.20 -2.72 12.03
N GLU A 47 12.01 -2.22 10.81
CA GLU A 47 12.94 -2.44 9.70
C GLU A 47 14.32 -1.88 10.03
N ALA A 48 14.37 -0.71 10.65
CA ALA A 48 15.62 -0.12 11.14
C ALA A 48 16.35 -1.02 12.16
N LEU A 49 15.61 -1.72 13.04
CA LEU A 49 16.19 -2.69 13.97
C LEU A 49 16.64 -3.96 13.25
N MET A 50 15.86 -4.46 12.29
CA MET A 50 16.21 -5.65 11.52
C MET A 50 17.39 -5.40 10.59
N ALA A 51 17.40 -4.29 9.85
CA ALA A 51 18.50 -3.85 8.99
C ALA A 51 19.78 -3.64 9.80
N ALA A 52 19.72 -2.98 10.96
CA ALA A 52 20.89 -2.84 11.83
C ALA A 52 21.39 -4.19 12.35
N ARG A 53 20.48 -5.12 12.64
CA ARG A 53 20.81 -6.47 13.09
C ARG A 53 21.46 -7.29 11.98
N LEU A 54 20.86 -7.36 10.80
CA LEU A 54 21.43 -8.00 9.61
C LEU A 54 22.77 -7.37 9.23
N ALA A 55 22.92 -6.06 9.47
CA ALA A 55 24.17 -5.36 9.20
C ALA A 55 25.34 -5.88 10.04
N SER A 56 25.05 -6.28 11.29
CA SER A 56 26.03 -6.83 12.24
C SER A 56 26.37 -8.31 12.01
N LEU A 57 25.59 -9.02 11.18
CA LEU A 57 25.85 -10.43 10.89
C LEU A 57 26.99 -10.58 9.86
N PRO A 58 27.86 -11.59 10.01
CA PRO A 58 28.94 -11.91 9.08
C PRO A 58 28.41 -12.63 7.82
N LEU A 59 27.42 -12.04 7.17
CA LEU A 59 26.81 -12.53 5.92
C LEU A 59 27.46 -11.87 4.71
N SER A 60 27.57 -12.60 3.61
CA SER A 60 27.87 -12.01 2.31
C SER A 60 26.77 -11.03 1.87
N PRO A 61 27.04 -10.10 0.93
CA PRO A 61 26.03 -9.19 0.41
C PRO A 61 24.80 -9.89 -0.19
N SER A 62 24.99 -11.05 -0.84
CA SER A 62 23.89 -11.84 -1.42
C SER A 62 23.04 -12.48 -0.33
N GLU A 63 23.65 -13.16 0.66
CA GLU A 63 22.91 -13.74 1.79
C GLU A 63 22.15 -12.67 2.58
N ARG A 64 22.75 -11.50 2.78
CA ARG A 64 22.08 -10.39 3.46
C ARG A 64 20.81 -9.94 2.75
N LYS A 65 20.83 -9.89 1.41
CA LYS A 65 19.63 -9.57 0.60
C LYS A 65 18.57 -10.66 0.74
N ILE A 66 18.97 -11.94 0.74
CA ILE A 66 18.05 -13.07 0.95
C ILE A 66 17.36 -12.98 2.32
N PHE A 67 18.14 -12.76 3.38
CA PHE A 67 17.62 -12.59 4.74
C PHE A 67 16.67 -11.38 4.84
N ALA A 68 17.07 -10.23 4.29
CA ALA A 68 16.26 -9.01 4.32
C ALA A 68 14.91 -9.22 3.64
N GLN A 69 14.90 -9.79 2.43
CA GLN A 69 13.68 -10.07 1.69
C GLN A 69 12.76 -11.06 2.42
N ALA A 70 13.31 -12.16 2.94
CA ALA A 70 12.52 -13.17 3.64
C ALA A 70 11.81 -12.58 4.87
N LEU A 71 12.52 -11.74 5.64
CA LEU A 71 11.97 -11.07 6.82
C LEU A 71 10.97 -9.96 6.45
N ALA A 72 11.22 -9.21 5.37
CA ALA A 72 10.31 -8.18 4.90
C ALA A 72 8.96 -8.77 4.46
N MET A 73 8.98 -9.90 3.75
CA MET A 73 7.75 -10.59 3.36
C MET A 73 7.01 -11.20 4.54
N ALA A 74 7.71 -11.86 5.48
CA ALA A 74 7.07 -12.41 6.68
C ALA A 74 6.39 -11.30 7.48
N TRP A 75 7.07 -10.16 7.67
CA TRP A 75 6.44 -9.01 8.32
C TRP A 75 5.17 -8.59 7.60
N ARG A 76 5.19 -8.38 6.28
CA ARG A 76 4.02 -7.89 5.53
C ARG A 76 2.78 -8.74 5.75
N ASP A 77 2.94 -10.06 5.80
CA ASP A 77 1.85 -10.96 6.13
C ASP A 77 1.31 -10.70 7.56
N GLU A 78 2.18 -10.52 8.57
CA GLU A 78 1.78 -10.15 9.94
C GLU A 78 1.09 -8.77 10.05
N GLN A 79 1.48 -7.81 9.22
CA GLN A 79 0.73 -6.54 9.11
C GLN A 79 -0.68 -6.78 8.58
N GLY A 80 -0.81 -7.64 7.56
CA GLY A 80 -2.10 -8.09 7.04
C GLY A 80 -2.96 -8.75 8.13
N HIS A 81 -2.38 -9.67 8.92
CA HIS A 81 -3.05 -10.33 10.05
C HIS A 81 -3.56 -9.32 11.08
N THR A 82 -2.71 -8.35 11.45
CA THR A 82 -3.06 -7.27 12.39
C THR A 82 -4.26 -6.46 11.90
N ILE A 83 -4.21 -6.03 10.63
CA ILE A 83 -5.25 -5.20 10.01
C ILE A 83 -6.58 -5.96 9.98
N TYR A 84 -6.57 -7.21 9.50
CA TYR A 84 -7.75 -8.06 9.43
C TYR A 84 -8.39 -8.26 10.81
N THR A 85 -7.58 -8.66 11.79
CA THR A 85 -8.00 -8.94 13.17
C THR A 85 -8.69 -7.74 13.79
N ARG A 86 -8.09 -6.56 13.61
CA ARG A 86 -8.64 -5.29 14.08
C ARG A 86 -9.98 -4.96 13.42
N GLY A 87 -10.08 -5.08 12.09
CA GLY A 87 -11.31 -4.84 11.36
C GLY A 87 -12.44 -5.80 11.78
N LEU A 88 -12.11 -7.07 12.00
CA LEU A 88 -13.07 -8.08 12.45
C LEU A 88 -13.55 -7.82 13.89
N LEU A 89 -12.65 -7.49 14.82
CA LEU A 89 -12.99 -7.13 16.21
C LEU A 89 -14.01 -5.98 16.28
N ARG A 90 -13.94 -5.01 15.36
CA ARG A 90 -14.96 -3.94 15.30
C ARG A 90 -16.33 -4.43 14.87
N SER A 91 -16.37 -5.35 13.92
CA SER A 91 -17.63 -5.92 13.42
C SER A 91 -18.33 -6.86 14.41
N LEU A 92 -17.63 -7.32 15.47
CA LEU A 92 -18.18 -8.20 16.52
C LEU A 92 -19.19 -7.52 17.47
N GLY A 93 -19.62 -6.28 17.20
CA GLY A 93 -20.90 -5.70 17.65
C GLY A 93 -21.02 -5.25 19.11
N SER A 94 -20.23 -5.77 20.06
CA SER A 94 -20.36 -5.34 21.46
C SER A 94 -19.70 -3.96 21.70
N PRO A 95 -20.37 -3.01 22.39
CA PRO A 95 -19.79 -1.68 22.67
C PRO A 95 -18.45 -1.73 23.41
N TRP A 96 -18.26 -2.69 24.31
CA TRP A 96 -17.03 -2.84 25.09
C TRP A 96 -15.85 -3.36 24.24
N VAL A 97 -16.08 -4.34 23.37
CA VAL A 97 -15.07 -4.82 22.42
C VAL A 97 -14.65 -3.70 21.47
N ARG A 98 -15.60 -2.89 20.99
CA ARG A 98 -15.32 -1.71 20.15
C ARG A 98 -14.49 -0.66 20.89
N LEU A 99 -14.78 -0.40 22.17
CA LEU A 99 -14.02 0.54 23.00
C LEU A 99 -12.59 0.04 23.26
N LYS A 100 -12.41 -1.24 23.62
CA LYS A 100 -11.10 -1.85 23.85
C LYS A 100 -10.26 -1.88 22.57
N ALA A 101 -10.87 -2.21 21.43
CA ALA A 101 -10.22 -2.14 20.12
C ALA A 101 -9.75 -0.71 19.78
N ARG A 102 -10.61 0.30 19.98
CA ARG A 102 -10.24 1.72 19.80
C ARG A 102 -9.05 2.13 20.67
N ALA A 103 -9.04 1.75 21.95
CA ALA A 103 -7.95 2.07 22.87
C ALA A 103 -6.62 1.41 22.47
N SER A 104 -6.67 0.20 21.90
CA SER A 104 -5.48 -0.49 21.36
C SER A 104 -4.93 0.21 20.11
N ILE A 105 -5.80 0.63 19.19
CA ILE A 105 -5.42 1.36 17.96
C ILE A 105 -4.72 2.67 18.27
N VAL A 106 -5.32 3.49 19.15
CA VAL A 106 -4.74 4.78 19.55
C VAL A 106 -3.39 4.56 20.23
N ALA A 107 -3.27 3.56 21.11
CA ALA A 107 -2.01 3.25 21.76
C ALA A 107 -0.92 2.79 20.78
N GLY A 108 -1.28 1.96 19.79
CA GLY A 108 -0.37 1.49 18.74
C GLY A 108 0.10 2.63 17.82
N ALA A 109 -0.82 3.46 17.33
CA ALA A 109 -0.50 4.61 16.49
C ALA A 109 0.40 5.62 17.22
N VAL A 110 0.06 5.95 18.46
CA VAL A 110 0.82 6.90 19.30
C VAL A 110 2.19 6.33 19.70
N GLY A 111 2.28 5.04 20.00
CA GLY A 111 3.54 4.35 20.29
C GLY A 111 4.45 4.23 19.06
N GLY A 112 3.88 3.92 17.90
CA GLY A 112 4.58 3.86 16.62
C GLY A 112 5.15 5.23 16.23
N TRP A 113 4.33 6.28 16.36
CA TRP A 113 4.70 7.68 16.16
C TRP A 113 5.87 8.12 17.05
N ALA A 114 5.71 7.97 18.37
CA ALA A 114 6.70 8.42 19.35
C ALA A 114 8.05 7.71 19.18
N SER A 115 8.02 6.42 18.82
CA SER A 115 9.23 5.64 18.59
C SER A 115 9.91 6.00 17.26
N SER A 116 9.17 6.28 16.19
CA SER A 116 9.72 6.73 14.90
C SER A 116 10.49 8.06 15.04
N ILE A 117 9.90 9.05 15.70
CA ILE A 117 10.57 10.35 15.96
C ILE A 117 11.83 10.17 16.82
N CYS A 118 11.75 9.35 17.88
CA CYS A 118 12.89 9.10 18.76
C CYS A 118 14.06 8.35 18.07
N GLN A 119 13.81 7.66 16.95
CA GLN A 119 14.81 6.87 16.24
C GLN A 119 15.46 7.62 15.07
N HIS A 120 14.72 8.50 14.38
CA HIS A 120 15.20 9.14 13.16
C HIS A 120 15.59 10.61 13.33
N VAL A 121 15.29 11.22 14.48
CA VAL A 121 15.44 12.66 14.65
C VAL A 121 16.21 12.96 15.94
N SER A 122 17.31 13.70 15.81
CA SER A 122 18.06 14.20 16.96
C SER A 122 17.43 15.48 17.51
N TRP A 123 17.63 15.78 18.80
CA TRP A 123 17.23 17.06 19.38
C TRP A 123 17.74 18.27 18.58
N ARG A 124 18.95 18.16 18.00
CA ARG A 124 19.56 19.23 17.19
C ARG A 124 18.86 19.44 15.84
N SER A 125 18.18 18.42 15.32
CA SER A 125 17.51 18.45 14.02
C SER A 125 16.00 18.69 14.11
N ALA A 126 15.38 18.50 15.30
CA ALA A 126 13.97 18.83 15.53
C ALA A 126 13.68 19.07 17.03
N PRO A 127 13.87 20.30 17.52
CA PRO A 127 13.82 20.62 18.95
C PRO A 127 12.40 20.62 19.54
N LEU A 128 11.36 20.67 18.71
CA LEU A 128 9.96 20.69 19.17
C LEU A 128 9.33 19.30 19.22
N THR A 129 9.65 18.43 18.26
CA THR A 129 9.04 17.10 18.11
C THR A 129 9.68 16.03 19.01
N TRP A 130 11.00 16.09 19.20
CA TRP A 130 11.72 15.17 20.06
C TRP A 130 11.22 15.12 21.53
N PRO A 131 10.98 16.26 22.23
CA PRO A 131 10.49 16.23 23.61
C PRO A 131 9.05 15.73 23.73
N LEU A 132 8.18 16.04 22.76
CA LEU A 132 6.80 15.54 22.68
C LEU A 132 6.77 14.01 22.54
N ALA A 133 7.58 13.46 21.62
CA ALA A 133 7.71 12.02 21.43
C ALA A 133 8.29 11.31 22.68
N LYS A 134 9.26 11.92 23.35
CA LYS A 134 9.80 11.42 24.63
C LYS A 134 8.75 11.42 25.75
N GLY A 135 7.96 12.49 25.86
CA GLY A 135 6.87 12.59 26.83
C GLY A 135 5.82 11.50 26.65
N VAL A 136 5.42 11.24 25.41
CA VAL A 136 4.48 10.15 25.07
C VAL A 136 5.07 8.76 25.35
N THR A 137 6.35 8.53 25.01
CA THR A 137 7.04 7.27 25.30
C THR A 137 7.16 7.03 26.82
N TRP A 138 7.39 8.09 27.59
CA TRP A 138 7.48 8.04 29.05
C TRP A 138 6.11 7.77 29.71
N ALA A 139 5.04 8.41 29.23
CA ALA A 139 3.68 8.13 29.66
C ALA A 139 3.25 6.68 29.34
N GLY A 140 3.64 6.15 28.18
CA GLY A 140 3.40 4.76 27.80
C GLY A 140 4.10 3.74 28.71
N ARG A 141 5.31 4.06 29.21
CA ARG A 141 6.05 3.22 30.18
C ARG A 141 5.42 3.22 31.57
N LEU A 142 4.85 4.36 32.00
CA LEU A 142 4.13 4.46 33.27
C LEU A 142 2.76 3.75 33.23
N GLY A 143 2.15 3.65 32.05
CA GLY A 143 0.86 2.96 31.83
C GLY A 143 0.91 1.42 31.81
N GLY A 144 2.07 0.79 32.04
CA GLY A 144 2.17 -0.65 32.30
C GLY A 144 1.96 -1.61 31.11
N LYS A 145 1.90 -1.13 29.87
CA LYS A 145 1.59 -1.94 28.67
C LYS A 145 2.78 -2.72 28.06
N VAL A 146 3.86 -2.92 28.81
CA VAL A 146 4.92 -3.88 28.45
C VAL A 146 5.10 -4.82 29.64
N PRO A 147 4.72 -6.11 29.53
CA PRO A 147 4.94 -7.07 30.60
C PRO A 147 6.42 -7.10 30.97
N ARG A 148 6.74 -6.88 32.25
CA ARG A 148 8.14 -6.82 32.75
C ARG A 148 8.93 -8.10 32.42
N GLY A 149 8.26 -9.24 32.22
CA GLY A 149 8.86 -10.50 31.78
C GLY A 149 9.27 -10.55 30.30
N VAL A 150 8.60 -9.78 29.42
CA VAL A 150 8.94 -9.69 27.98
C VAL A 150 10.11 -8.72 27.77
N ALA A 151 10.15 -7.61 28.51
CA ALA A 151 11.26 -6.66 28.46
C ALA A 151 12.62 -7.26 28.88
N ALA A 152 12.62 -8.25 29.78
CA ALA A 152 13.83 -8.97 30.20
C ALA A 152 14.30 -10.03 29.19
N LYS A 153 13.39 -10.59 28.38
CA LYS A 153 13.70 -11.54 27.29
C LYS A 153 14.03 -10.85 25.96
N LEU A 154 13.70 -9.57 25.81
CA LEU A 154 14.11 -8.67 24.72
C LEU A 154 15.55 -8.11 24.89
N ARG A 155 16.40 -8.76 25.72
CA ARG A 155 17.85 -8.56 25.63
C ARG A 155 18.32 -8.94 24.23
N HIS A 156 19.41 -8.32 23.72
CA HIS A 156 20.02 -8.66 22.44
C HIS A 156 20.29 -10.19 22.33
N LEU A 157 19.32 -10.92 21.77
CA LEU A 157 19.50 -12.32 21.42
C LEU A 157 20.40 -12.38 20.18
N ARG A 158 21.17 -13.45 20.09
CA ARG A 158 21.76 -13.87 18.81
C ARG A 158 20.66 -14.09 17.77
N PHE A 159 20.94 -13.86 16.50
CA PHE A 159 19.94 -13.93 15.44
C PHE A 159 19.32 -15.33 15.33
N ARG A 160 20.14 -16.39 15.40
CA ARG A 160 19.66 -17.77 15.44
C ARG A 160 18.73 -18.05 16.62
N ALA A 161 19.05 -17.51 17.80
CA ALA A 161 18.21 -17.63 19.00
C ALA A 161 16.88 -16.87 18.86
N PHE A 162 16.89 -15.77 18.10
CA PHE A 162 15.66 -15.07 17.72
C PHE A 162 14.83 -15.87 16.72
N CYS A 163 15.41 -16.45 15.67
CA CYS A 163 14.68 -17.34 14.77
C CYS A 163 14.06 -18.51 15.53
N ALA A 164 14.80 -19.13 16.46
CA ALA A 164 14.27 -20.18 17.34
C ALA A 164 13.06 -19.73 18.17
N PHE A 165 13.10 -18.51 18.72
CA PHE A 165 11.97 -17.93 19.42
C PHE A 165 10.77 -17.73 18.48
N GLN A 166 11.01 -17.26 17.26
CA GLN A 166 9.97 -17.04 16.24
C GLN A 166 9.33 -18.34 15.77
N ILE A 167 10.11 -19.42 15.59
CA ILE A 167 9.58 -20.75 15.27
C ILE A 167 8.55 -21.20 16.32
N ASP A 168 8.88 -21.06 17.60
CA ASP A 168 7.94 -21.38 18.68
C ASP A 168 6.73 -20.41 18.68
N ALA A 169 6.93 -19.13 18.37
CA ALA A 169 5.86 -18.14 18.27
C ALA A 169 4.88 -18.45 17.11
N GLU A 170 5.36 -18.77 15.90
CA GLU A 170 4.50 -19.07 14.76
C GLU A 170 3.70 -20.36 14.97
N ARG A 171 4.24 -21.33 15.71
CA ARG A 171 3.47 -22.51 16.13
C ARG A 171 2.29 -22.14 17.02
N THR A 172 2.48 -21.21 17.96
CA THR A 172 1.37 -20.76 18.82
C THR A 172 0.30 -20.03 18.01
N ALA A 173 0.69 -19.17 17.07
CA ALA A 173 -0.28 -18.49 16.22
C ALA A 173 -1.02 -19.42 15.27
N ALA A 174 -0.31 -20.36 14.64
CA ALA A 174 -0.94 -21.37 13.80
C ALA A 174 -2.04 -22.12 14.58
N ALA A 175 -1.77 -22.52 15.83
CA ALA A 175 -2.78 -23.16 16.68
C ALA A 175 -3.97 -22.23 17.01
N ALA A 176 -3.70 -20.94 17.29
CA ALA A 176 -4.74 -19.95 17.53
C ALA A 176 -5.64 -19.74 16.31
N TRP A 177 -5.06 -19.55 15.12
CA TRP A 177 -5.80 -19.36 13.87
C TRP A 177 -6.63 -20.59 13.51
N ALA A 178 -6.06 -21.80 13.66
CA ALA A 178 -6.79 -23.04 13.44
C ALA A 178 -8.02 -23.14 14.36
N ARG A 179 -7.90 -22.75 15.63
CA ARG A 179 -9.03 -22.69 16.55
C ARG A 179 -10.04 -21.62 16.14
N MET A 180 -9.60 -20.44 15.77
CA MET A 180 -10.50 -19.37 15.30
C MET A 180 -11.29 -19.79 14.06
N ALA A 181 -10.68 -20.52 13.12
CA ALA A 181 -11.38 -21.07 11.96
C ALA A 181 -12.51 -22.04 12.36
N VAL A 182 -12.25 -22.93 13.33
CA VAL A 182 -13.27 -23.84 13.88
C VAL A 182 -14.41 -23.07 14.54
N VAL A 183 -14.08 -22.11 15.40
CA VAL A 183 -15.09 -21.32 16.12
C VAL A 183 -15.91 -20.48 15.13
N ALA A 184 -15.27 -19.84 14.15
CA ALA A 184 -15.95 -19.04 13.13
C ALA A 184 -16.96 -19.85 12.31
N ARG A 185 -16.65 -21.11 11.95
CA ARG A 185 -17.60 -22.01 11.26
C ARG A 185 -18.83 -22.34 12.10
N SER A 186 -18.72 -22.31 13.43
CA SER A 186 -19.84 -22.56 14.33
C SER A 186 -20.77 -21.36 14.50
N LEU A 187 -20.43 -20.20 13.92
CA LEU A 187 -21.20 -18.96 14.02
C LEU A 187 -22.02 -18.74 12.72
N PRO A 188 -23.35 -18.97 12.72
CA PRO A 188 -24.18 -18.89 11.51
C PRO A 188 -24.13 -17.51 10.84
N ASP A 189 -24.05 -16.45 11.67
CA ASP A 189 -24.09 -15.06 11.21
C ASP A 189 -22.74 -14.57 10.63
N PHE A 190 -21.68 -15.39 10.70
CA PHE A 190 -20.34 -15.00 10.25
C PHE A 190 -20.06 -15.33 8.77
N GLY A 191 -20.91 -16.14 8.14
CA GLY A 191 -20.67 -16.64 6.79
C GLY A 191 -19.36 -17.45 6.68
N SER A 192 -18.92 -17.75 5.46
CA SER A 192 -17.70 -18.52 5.22
C SER A 192 -16.41 -17.67 5.21
N GLY A 193 -16.52 -16.34 5.02
CA GLY A 193 -15.38 -15.45 4.82
C GLY A 193 -14.36 -15.46 5.97
N PRO A 194 -14.76 -15.21 7.23
CA PRO A 194 -13.84 -15.22 8.38
C PRO A 194 -13.15 -16.56 8.61
N ALA A 195 -13.87 -17.67 8.47
CA ALA A 195 -13.27 -19.00 8.62
C ALA A 195 -12.16 -19.25 7.57
N ARG A 196 -12.40 -18.90 6.30
CA ARG A 196 -11.39 -19.00 5.24
C ARG A 196 -10.19 -18.11 5.49
N ALA A 197 -10.40 -16.88 5.97
CA ALA A 197 -9.32 -15.97 6.30
C ALA A 197 -8.41 -16.55 7.41
N PHE A 198 -9.00 -17.15 8.46
CA PHE A 198 -8.22 -17.79 9.51
C PHE A 198 -7.48 -19.05 9.04
N GLU A 199 -8.06 -19.83 8.12
CA GLU A 199 -7.35 -20.95 7.49
C GLU A 199 -6.15 -20.48 6.67
N ARG A 200 -6.28 -19.35 5.98
CA ARG A 200 -5.15 -18.72 5.29
C ARG A 200 -4.07 -18.31 6.28
N PHE A 201 -4.42 -17.57 7.33
CA PHE A 201 -3.44 -17.11 8.33
C PHE A 201 -2.72 -18.30 8.98
N TRP A 202 -3.42 -19.38 9.28
CA TRP A 202 -2.78 -20.63 9.70
C TRP A 202 -1.73 -21.15 8.70
N GLY A 203 -2.03 -21.12 7.40
CA GLY A 203 -1.08 -21.45 6.34
C GLY A 203 0.08 -20.46 6.25
N ASP A 204 -0.17 -19.17 6.46
CA ASP A 204 0.83 -18.10 6.48
C ASP A 204 1.83 -18.32 7.63
N GLU A 205 1.35 -18.56 8.86
CA GLU A 205 2.20 -18.89 10.03
C GLU A 205 3.04 -20.16 9.79
N THR A 206 2.49 -21.15 9.09
CA THR A 206 3.22 -22.37 8.75
C THR A 206 4.37 -22.08 7.80
N ARG A 207 4.19 -21.18 6.83
CA ARG A 207 5.26 -20.72 5.93
C ARG A 207 6.26 -19.84 6.67
N HIS A 208 5.83 -18.92 7.53
CA HIS A 208 6.72 -18.10 8.36
C HIS A 208 7.63 -18.96 9.22
N ARG A 209 7.08 -20.00 9.87
CA ARG A 209 7.87 -20.98 10.61
C ARG A 209 8.95 -21.61 9.75
N ALA A 210 8.61 -22.08 8.55
CA ALA A 210 9.56 -22.70 7.64
C ALA A 210 10.65 -21.73 7.17
N VAL A 211 10.31 -20.45 6.97
CA VAL A 211 11.30 -19.38 6.71
C VAL A 211 12.25 -19.24 7.89
N PHE A 212 11.76 -19.11 9.13
CA PHE A 212 12.63 -18.98 10.30
C PHE A 212 13.48 -20.23 10.55
N GLU A 213 12.97 -21.42 10.27
CA GLU A 213 13.74 -22.68 10.28
C GLU A 213 14.87 -22.62 9.26
N ALA A 214 14.59 -22.22 8.01
CA ALA A 214 15.61 -22.07 6.97
C ALA A 214 16.71 -21.07 7.36
N LEU A 215 16.34 -19.91 7.88
CA LEU A 215 17.29 -18.89 8.34
C LEU A 215 18.09 -19.35 9.56
N ALA A 216 17.47 -20.06 10.51
CA ALA A 216 18.14 -20.55 11.73
C ALA A 216 19.15 -21.68 11.43
N ASP A 217 18.80 -22.57 10.50
CA ASP A 217 19.64 -23.70 10.10
C ASP A 217 20.84 -23.25 9.26
N HIS A 218 20.70 -22.14 8.52
CA HIS A 218 21.81 -21.49 7.80
C HIS A 218 22.82 -20.81 8.75
N LEU A 219 22.57 -20.78 10.06
CA LEU A 219 23.45 -20.14 11.03
C LEU A 219 23.97 -21.13 12.09
N ASP A 220 25.24 -20.99 12.46
CA ASP A 220 25.83 -21.67 13.62
C ASP A 220 25.38 -21.01 14.95
N PRO A 221 25.71 -21.58 16.12
CA PRO A 221 25.40 -20.97 17.42
C PRO A 221 25.99 -19.57 17.66
N HIS A 222 26.92 -19.11 16.82
CA HIS A 222 27.58 -17.81 16.85
C HIS A 222 27.10 -16.86 15.74
N ASP A 223 25.98 -17.18 15.08
CA ASP A 223 25.39 -16.44 13.95
C ASP A 223 26.31 -16.32 12.73
N ARG A 224 27.19 -17.31 12.51
CA ARG A 224 27.97 -17.41 11.27
C ARG A 224 27.25 -18.30 10.27
N PRO A 225 27.25 -17.94 8.97
CA PRO A 225 26.63 -18.77 7.94
C PRO A 225 27.28 -20.15 7.91
N VAL A 226 26.45 -21.20 7.79
CA VAL A 226 26.88 -22.59 7.59
C VAL A 226 26.29 -23.12 6.30
N GLY A 227 27.14 -23.75 5.47
CA GLY A 227 26.74 -24.21 4.15
C GLY A 227 26.76 -23.11 3.09
N GLU A 228 26.24 -23.44 1.92
CA GLU A 228 26.22 -22.53 0.76
C GLU A 228 24.90 -21.77 0.68
N ALA A 229 24.94 -20.51 0.24
CA ALA A 229 23.75 -19.68 0.04
C ALA A 229 22.73 -20.31 -0.92
N ALA A 230 23.19 -21.14 -1.88
CA ALA A 230 22.33 -21.86 -2.81
C ALA A 230 21.34 -22.80 -2.10
N ALA A 231 21.78 -23.49 -1.03
CA ALA A 231 20.91 -24.37 -0.25
C ALA A 231 19.83 -23.58 0.52
N LEU A 232 20.18 -22.38 1.02
CA LEU A 232 19.19 -21.48 1.63
C LEU A 232 18.16 -21.00 0.59
N VAL A 233 18.61 -20.67 -0.62
CA VAL A 233 17.73 -20.25 -1.72
C VAL A 233 16.73 -21.36 -2.06
N GLU A 234 17.20 -22.59 -2.25
CA GLU A 234 16.36 -23.76 -2.54
C GLU A 234 15.29 -23.95 -1.46
N ARG A 235 15.69 -23.93 -0.18
CA ARG A 235 14.75 -24.07 0.94
C ARG A 235 13.70 -22.96 1.01
N LEU A 236 14.07 -21.72 0.71
CA LEU A 236 13.10 -20.62 0.70
C LEU A 236 12.19 -20.66 -0.53
N ALA A 237 12.70 -21.12 -1.68
CA ALA A 237 11.91 -21.34 -2.88
C ALA A 237 10.80 -22.38 -2.63
N ASP A 238 11.11 -23.45 -1.90
CA ASP A 238 10.15 -24.49 -1.49
C ASP A 238 9.04 -23.95 -0.59
N VAL A 239 9.31 -22.88 0.18
CA VAL A 239 8.28 -22.21 0.98
C VAL A 239 7.40 -21.33 0.09
N HIS A 240 8.00 -20.34 -0.58
CA HIS A 240 7.34 -19.50 -1.59
C HIS A 240 8.36 -18.58 -2.30
N PRO A 241 8.28 -18.38 -3.63
CA PRO A 241 9.22 -17.52 -4.37
C PRO A 241 9.32 -16.07 -3.87
N MET A 242 8.26 -15.53 -3.27
CA MET A 242 8.25 -14.14 -2.78
C MET A 242 9.23 -13.90 -1.63
N PHE A 243 9.56 -14.92 -0.83
CA PHE A 243 10.58 -14.81 0.22
C PHE A 243 12.00 -14.67 -0.33
N LEU A 244 12.19 -14.86 -1.64
CA LEU A 244 13.46 -14.69 -2.33
C LEU A 244 13.55 -13.33 -3.03
N PRO A 245 14.74 -12.71 -3.06
CA PRO A 245 14.99 -11.57 -3.93
C PRO A 245 14.70 -11.95 -5.38
N ARG A 246 14.24 -10.99 -6.19
CA ARG A 246 13.85 -11.22 -7.59
C ARG A 246 14.87 -12.07 -8.37
N ALA A 247 16.16 -11.77 -8.23
CA ALA A 247 17.26 -12.47 -8.91
C ALA A 247 17.38 -13.97 -8.59
N HIS A 248 16.73 -14.44 -7.53
CA HIS A 248 16.75 -15.85 -7.10
C HIS A 248 15.39 -16.54 -7.32
N ARG A 249 14.39 -15.86 -7.88
CA ARG A 249 13.06 -16.45 -8.11
C ARG A 249 13.06 -17.31 -9.37
N ALA A 250 12.10 -18.23 -9.44
CA ALA A 250 11.84 -19.00 -10.66
C ALA A 250 11.50 -18.08 -11.84
N HIS A 251 11.72 -18.57 -13.06
CA HIS A 251 11.60 -17.83 -14.32
C HIS A 251 10.31 -17.01 -14.43
N GLU A 252 9.16 -17.59 -14.10
CA GLU A 252 7.84 -16.94 -14.15
C GLU A 252 7.77 -15.64 -13.33
N TRP A 253 8.45 -15.60 -12.19
CA TRP A 253 8.51 -14.43 -11.30
C TRP A 253 9.70 -13.51 -11.62
N ALA A 254 10.79 -14.07 -12.15
CA ALA A 254 11.97 -13.31 -12.55
C ALA A 254 11.76 -12.51 -13.84
N GLU A 255 10.86 -12.95 -14.71
CA GLU A 255 10.49 -12.25 -15.96
C GLU A 255 9.23 -11.39 -15.85
N HIS A 256 8.63 -11.32 -14.66
CA HIS A 256 7.42 -10.53 -14.41
C HIS A 256 7.63 -9.06 -14.86
N PRO A 257 6.73 -8.44 -15.65
CA PRO A 257 7.00 -7.15 -16.29
C PRO A 257 7.17 -5.99 -15.29
N VAL A 258 6.50 -6.06 -14.14
CA VAL A 258 6.70 -5.10 -13.04
C VAL A 258 7.98 -5.45 -12.30
N GLY A 259 8.82 -4.45 -12.03
CA GLY A 259 10.12 -4.61 -11.39
C GLY A 259 11.22 -5.13 -12.33
N ALA A 260 10.93 -5.25 -13.63
CA ALA A 260 11.91 -5.65 -14.64
C ALA A 260 12.85 -4.49 -15.04
N GLY A 261 12.44 -3.24 -14.80
CA GLY A 261 13.20 -2.05 -15.16
C GLY A 261 13.17 -1.71 -16.65
N GLY A 262 14.29 -1.21 -17.15
CA GLY A 262 14.46 -0.74 -18.52
C GLY A 262 14.37 0.77 -18.67
N VAL A 263 14.06 1.21 -19.90
CA VAL A 263 14.05 2.63 -20.25
C VAL A 263 12.79 3.32 -19.74
N VAL A 264 12.98 4.43 -19.04
CA VAL A 264 11.95 5.41 -18.71
C VAL A 264 12.24 6.68 -19.51
N ALA A 265 11.37 6.98 -20.47
CA ALA A 265 11.46 8.18 -21.27
C ALA A 265 10.84 9.37 -20.51
N VAL A 266 11.59 10.47 -20.43
CA VAL A 266 11.15 11.72 -19.81
C VAL A 266 11.36 12.86 -20.80
N ARG A 267 10.28 13.55 -21.17
CA ARG A 267 10.35 14.69 -22.09
C ARG A 267 9.84 15.94 -21.39
N GLU A 268 10.63 17.00 -21.49
CA GLU A 268 10.30 18.34 -21.01
C GLU A 268 10.22 19.30 -22.20
N GLY A 269 9.27 20.23 -22.21
CA GLY A 269 9.21 21.21 -23.29
C GLY A 269 7.92 22.04 -23.37
N GLY A 270 7.80 22.83 -24.44
CA GLY A 270 6.64 23.70 -24.68
C GLY A 270 5.49 23.07 -25.45
N ASP A 271 5.71 21.90 -26.09
CA ASP A 271 4.72 21.21 -26.93
C ASP A 271 4.36 19.86 -26.30
N LYS A 272 3.13 19.76 -25.78
CA LYS A 272 2.59 18.58 -25.10
C LYS A 272 2.49 17.38 -26.02
N ARG A 273 1.95 17.58 -27.23
CA ARG A 273 1.74 16.53 -28.23
C ARG A 273 3.07 15.89 -28.62
N ARG A 274 4.05 16.74 -28.96
CA ARG A 274 5.40 16.28 -29.30
C ARG A 274 6.08 15.56 -28.13
N ALA A 275 5.93 16.08 -26.91
CA ALA A 275 6.47 15.44 -25.72
C ALA A 275 5.85 14.06 -25.48
N LEU A 276 4.52 13.94 -25.59
CA LEU A 276 3.81 12.66 -25.47
C LEU A 276 4.30 11.66 -26.51
N HIS A 277 4.25 12.00 -27.80
CA HIS A 277 4.68 11.09 -28.87
C HIS A 277 6.13 10.62 -28.67
N ALA A 278 7.03 11.54 -28.32
CA ALA A 278 8.42 11.20 -28.06
C ALA A 278 8.60 10.26 -26.85
N VAL A 279 7.74 10.37 -25.82
CA VAL A 279 7.71 9.43 -24.70
C VAL A 279 7.15 8.07 -25.10
N LEU A 280 6.09 8.01 -25.92
CA LEU A 280 5.50 6.75 -26.37
C LEU A 280 6.52 5.93 -27.18
N GLU A 281 7.22 6.58 -28.12
CA GLU A 281 8.25 5.96 -28.94
C GLU A 281 9.45 5.51 -28.09
N ALA A 282 10.05 6.42 -27.30
CA ALA A 282 11.25 6.11 -26.54
C ALA A 282 11.02 5.19 -25.32
N GLY A 283 9.83 5.23 -24.71
CA GLY A 283 9.47 4.36 -23.59
C GLY A 283 9.23 2.90 -24.00
N GLY A 284 9.12 2.64 -25.31
CA GLY A 284 9.00 1.32 -25.88
C GLY A 284 7.56 0.80 -26.05
N LEU A 285 6.58 1.71 -26.26
CA LEU A 285 5.22 1.30 -26.59
C LEU A 285 5.12 0.63 -27.97
N PRO A 286 5.78 1.10 -29.05
CA PRO A 286 5.72 0.45 -30.36
C PRO A 286 6.11 -1.03 -30.33
N GLU A 287 7.13 -1.41 -29.57
CA GLU A 287 7.57 -2.79 -29.40
C GLU A 287 6.51 -3.64 -28.69
N ARG A 288 5.78 -3.05 -27.73
CA ARG A 288 4.66 -3.73 -27.08
C ARG A 288 3.49 -3.94 -28.04
N LEU A 289 3.19 -2.95 -28.89
CA LEU A 289 2.15 -3.09 -29.90
C LEU A 289 2.51 -4.15 -30.94
N ALA A 290 3.77 -4.19 -31.39
CA ALA A 290 4.27 -5.16 -32.35
C ALA A 290 4.31 -6.60 -31.81
N ALA A 291 4.40 -6.76 -30.48
CA ALA A 291 4.38 -8.05 -29.81
C ALA A 291 2.97 -8.62 -29.56
N LEU A 292 1.90 -7.88 -29.89
CA LEU A 292 0.53 -8.38 -29.74
C LEU A 292 0.25 -9.48 -30.77
N GLU A 293 -0.37 -10.56 -30.31
CA GLU A 293 -0.70 -11.71 -31.17
C GLU A 293 -1.87 -11.44 -32.13
N LYS A 294 -2.73 -10.49 -31.77
CA LYS A 294 -3.92 -10.13 -32.55
C LYS A 294 -3.63 -8.97 -33.50
N PRO A 295 -4.31 -8.90 -34.66
CA PRO A 295 -4.27 -7.72 -35.50
C PRO A 295 -4.76 -6.47 -34.74
N PRO A 296 -4.18 -5.27 -34.96
CA PRO A 296 -4.51 -4.06 -34.19
C PRO A 296 -6.02 -3.74 -34.09
N ALA A 297 -6.78 -3.95 -35.17
CA ALA A 297 -8.22 -3.69 -35.20
C ALA A 297 -9.07 -4.66 -34.34
N GLN A 298 -8.47 -5.77 -33.89
CA GLN A 298 -9.09 -6.78 -33.01
C GLN A 298 -8.54 -6.74 -31.58
N CYS A 299 -7.52 -5.92 -31.32
CA CYS A 299 -6.94 -5.76 -30.00
C CYS A 299 -7.81 -4.83 -29.15
N ARG A 300 -8.20 -5.31 -27.96
CA ARG A 300 -8.85 -4.47 -26.94
C ARG A 300 -7.79 -3.72 -26.15
N VAL A 301 -7.76 -2.40 -26.29
CA VAL A 301 -6.86 -1.51 -25.55
C VAL A 301 -7.64 -0.85 -24.42
N VAL A 302 -7.15 -0.94 -23.19
CA VAL A 302 -7.71 -0.23 -22.03
C VAL A 302 -6.72 0.83 -21.55
N VAL A 303 -7.21 2.06 -21.42
CA VAL A 303 -6.46 3.21 -20.91
C VAL A 303 -7.05 3.61 -19.56
N LYS A 304 -6.37 3.24 -18.46
CA LYS A 304 -6.75 3.64 -17.10
C LYS A 304 -6.27 5.06 -16.83
N VAL A 305 -7.19 5.96 -16.53
CA VAL A 305 -6.89 7.39 -16.24
C VAL A 305 -7.18 7.73 -14.77
N SER A 306 -6.95 8.99 -14.39
CA SER A 306 -7.38 9.55 -13.10
C SER A 306 -8.23 10.80 -13.33
N LEU A 307 -9.53 10.61 -13.51
CA LEU A 307 -10.51 11.68 -13.72
C LEU A 307 -11.37 11.90 -12.48
N THR A 308 -11.77 10.81 -11.83
CA THR A 308 -12.68 10.82 -10.68
C THR A 308 -12.08 11.43 -9.42
N MET A 309 -10.80 11.81 -9.43
CA MET A 309 -10.20 12.62 -8.37
C MET A 309 -10.44 14.12 -8.55
N GLY A 310 -10.87 14.55 -9.73
CA GLY A 310 -11.20 15.93 -10.03
C GLY A 310 -12.40 16.44 -9.25
N LEU A 311 -12.29 17.68 -8.76
CA LEU A 311 -13.31 18.32 -7.91
C LEU A 311 -13.95 19.53 -8.59
N ASP A 312 -13.22 20.23 -9.46
CA ASP A 312 -13.64 21.50 -10.06
C ASP A 312 -12.87 21.72 -11.37
N ARG A 313 -13.54 22.18 -12.44
CA ARG A 313 -12.91 22.48 -13.75
C ARG A 313 -11.79 23.50 -13.68
N ARG A 314 -11.78 24.35 -12.65
CA ARG A 314 -10.72 25.35 -12.44
C ARG A 314 -9.43 24.74 -11.91
N ASP A 315 -9.48 23.51 -11.40
CA ASP A 315 -8.33 22.78 -10.88
C ASP A 315 -8.18 21.42 -11.58
N LEU A 316 -7.33 21.39 -12.60
CA LEU A 316 -6.97 20.18 -13.33
C LEU A 316 -5.75 19.45 -12.75
N SER A 317 -5.21 19.91 -11.61
CA SER A 317 -3.94 19.42 -11.07
C SER A 317 -3.96 17.97 -10.57
N VAL A 318 -5.17 17.41 -10.37
CA VAL A 318 -5.41 16.02 -9.96
C VAL A 318 -6.13 15.19 -11.02
N VAL A 319 -6.37 15.77 -12.19
CA VAL A 319 -7.08 15.16 -13.31
C VAL A 319 -6.09 14.87 -14.43
N THR A 320 -6.10 13.65 -14.97
CA THR A 320 -5.35 13.33 -16.19
C THR A 320 -5.85 14.22 -17.32
N ASP A 321 -4.95 14.94 -17.98
CA ASP A 321 -5.30 15.92 -19.00
C ASP A 321 -6.14 15.33 -20.15
N PRO A 322 -7.36 15.85 -20.41
CA PRO A 322 -8.21 15.40 -21.52
C PRO A 322 -7.54 15.46 -22.90
N GLU A 323 -6.70 16.46 -23.14
CA GLU A 323 -5.97 16.61 -24.41
C GLU A 323 -4.93 15.49 -24.57
N LEU A 324 -4.25 15.12 -23.48
CA LEU A 324 -3.29 14.01 -23.49
C LEU A 324 -3.99 12.67 -23.75
N ILE A 325 -5.19 12.46 -23.17
CA ILE A 325 -6.01 11.26 -23.42
C ILE A 325 -6.45 11.20 -24.88
N ALA A 326 -6.95 12.31 -25.43
CA ALA A 326 -7.37 12.39 -26.82
C ALA A 326 -6.19 12.10 -27.77
N GLU A 327 -5.04 12.71 -27.52
CA GLU A 327 -3.85 12.50 -28.35
C GLU A 327 -3.33 11.05 -28.29
N LEU A 328 -3.39 10.40 -27.13
CA LEU A 328 -3.04 8.99 -27.01
C LEU A 328 -4.00 8.11 -27.82
N ARG A 329 -5.30 8.41 -27.80
CA ARG A 329 -6.29 7.67 -28.62
C ARG A 329 -6.01 7.85 -30.10
N ASP A 330 -5.73 9.07 -30.55
CA ASP A 330 -5.42 9.36 -31.95
C ASP A 330 -4.14 8.63 -32.39
N TRP A 331 -3.08 8.68 -31.57
CA TRP A 331 -1.82 7.98 -31.85
C TRP A 331 -2.00 6.45 -31.97
N LEU A 332 -2.88 5.86 -31.17
CA LEU A 332 -3.24 4.43 -31.24
C LEU A 332 -4.10 4.14 -32.49
N ALA A 333 -5.07 5.01 -32.80
CA ALA A 333 -5.95 4.86 -33.96
C ALA A 333 -5.18 4.94 -35.28
N GLU A 334 -4.19 5.84 -35.38
CA GLU A 334 -3.27 5.94 -36.52
C GLU A 334 -2.50 4.63 -36.77
N ARG A 335 -2.34 3.80 -35.73
CA ARG A 335 -1.69 2.47 -35.79
C ARG A 335 -2.70 1.32 -35.94
N GLY A 336 -3.97 1.63 -36.17
CA GLY A 336 -5.02 0.65 -36.45
C GLY A 336 -5.73 0.08 -35.22
N PHE A 337 -5.45 0.58 -34.01
CA PHE A 337 -6.16 0.18 -32.79
C PHE A 337 -7.48 0.93 -32.68
N THR A 338 -8.58 0.27 -33.01
CA THR A 338 -9.93 0.87 -33.06
C THR A 338 -10.77 0.60 -31.82
N GLN A 339 -10.37 -0.39 -31.00
CA GLN A 339 -11.10 -0.78 -29.77
C GLN A 339 -10.40 -0.24 -28.53
N VAL A 340 -10.38 1.09 -28.38
CA VAL A 340 -9.78 1.77 -27.21
C VAL A 340 -10.86 2.16 -26.21
N VAL A 341 -10.77 1.60 -25.00
CA VAL A 341 -11.64 1.91 -23.86
C VAL A 341 -10.88 2.80 -22.89
N VAL A 342 -11.37 4.02 -22.66
CA VAL A 342 -10.90 4.85 -21.55
C VAL A 342 -11.69 4.45 -20.31
N ALA A 343 -11.01 4.17 -19.21
CA ALA A 343 -11.64 3.66 -18.01
C ALA A 343 -11.12 4.36 -16.75
N ASP A 344 -11.96 4.46 -15.74
CA ASP A 344 -11.60 4.92 -14.41
C ASP A 344 -12.41 4.17 -13.34
N GLY A 345 -11.97 4.29 -12.09
CA GLY A 345 -12.70 3.77 -10.93
C GLY A 345 -13.35 4.90 -10.15
N PRO A 346 -14.46 4.63 -9.45
CA PRO A 346 -15.05 5.61 -8.54
C PRO A 346 -14.11 5.90 -7.36
N THR A 347 -14.28 7.08 -6.77
CA THR A 347 -13.54 7.51 -5.57
C THR A 347 -14.51 7.80 -4.45
N ILE A 348 -13.98 7.94 -3.23
CA ILE A 348 -14.78 8.20 -2.02
C ILE A 348 -15.70 9.43 -2.13
N TYR A 349 -15.43 10.38 -3.01
CA TYR A 349 -16.24 11.59 -3.15
C TYR A 349 -17.67 11.29 -3.63
N ASP A 350 -17.92 10.18 -4.33
CA ASP A 350 -19.27 9.76 -4.73
C ASP A 350 -20.16 9.39 -3.53
N ARG A 351 -19.57 9.16 -2.35
CA ARG A 351 -20.29 8.92 -1.09
C ARG A 351 -20.83 10.20 -0.46
N PHE A 352 -20.35 11.37 -0.91
CA PHE A 352 -20.70 12.66 -0.31
C PHE A 352 -21.42 13.60 -1.27
N TYR A 353 -21.27 13.40 -2.58
CA TYR A 353 -21.76 14.30 -3.62
C TYR A 353 -22.45 13.53 -4.73
N ALA A 354 -23.58 14.05 -5.18
CA ALA A 354 -24.33 13.51 -6.32
C ALA A 354 -23.62 13.80 -7.64
N HIS A 355 -24.06 13.12 -8.71
CA HIS A 355 -23.57 13.29 -10.07
C HIS A 355 -22.08 12.98 -10.26
N ARG A 356 -21.58 12.03 -9.48
CA ARG A 356 -20.17 11.68 -9.34
C ARG A 356 -19.84 10.29 -9.85
N SER A 357 -20.74 9.66 -10.61
CA SER A 357 -20.41 8.42 -11.31
C SER A 357 -19.25 8.64 -12.28
N VAL A 358 -18.52 7.57 -12.63
CA VAL A 358 -17.37 7.67 -13.53
C VAL A 358 -17.73 8.36 -14.86
N PRO A 359 -18.85 8.00 -15.55
CA PRO A 359 -19.24 8.67 -16.79
C PRO A 359 -19.57 10.16 -16.59
N GLU A 360 -20.32 10.52 -15.54
CA GLU A 360 -20.69 11.92 -15.27
C GLU A 360 -19.46 12.81 -15.02
N VAL A 361 -18.46 12.29 -14.30
CA VAL A 361 -17.21 13.02 -14.07
C VAL A 361 -16.38 13.10 -15.35
N GLY A 362 -16.37 12.04 -16.17
CA GLY A 362 -15.76 12.05 -17.50
C GLY A 362 -16.33 13.17 -18.37
N ASP A 363 -17.66 13.21 -18.53
CA ASP A 363 -18.37 14.27 -19.26
C ASP A 363 -18.08 15.66 -18.70
N TYR A 364 -18.03 15.79 -17.36
CA TYR A 364 -17.68 17.04 -16.71
C TYR A 364 -16.26 17.50 -17.08
N PHE A 365 -15.27 16.62 -17.20
CA PHE A 365 -13.91 17.01 -17.61
C PHE A 365 -13.67 16.96 -19.13
N GLY A 366 -14.71 16.70 -19.95
CA GLY A 366 -14.59 16.69 -21.40
C GLY A 366 -13.98 15.40 -21.96
N VAL A 367 -14.05 14.30 -21.21
CA VAL A 367 -13.69 12.96 -21.66
C VAL A 367 -14.95 12.11 -21.66
N PRO A 368 -15.71 12.06 -22.76
CA PRO A 368 -16.95 11.29 -22.81
C PRO A 368 -16.67 9.78 -22.84
N GLU A 369 -17.70 8.99 -22.51
CA GLU A 369 -17.69 7.52 -22.63
C GLU A 369 -16.62 6.81 -21.78
N VAL A 370 -16.32 7.34 -20.59
CA VAL A 370 -15.40 6.68 -19.64
C VAL A 370 -16.10 5.48 -19.00
N HIS A 371 -15.50 4.31 -19.15
CA HIS A 371 -15.99 3.07 -18.55
C HIS A 371 -15.76 3.05 -17.03
N ASP A 372 -16.80 2.71 -16.28
CA ASP A 372 -16.74 2.54 -14.82
C ASP A 372 -16.28 1.12 -14.48
N LEU A 373 -15.03 0.99 -14.06
CA LEU A 373 -14.45 -0.30 -13.68
C LEU A 373 -15.14 -0.97 -12.49
N SER A 374 -15.91 -0.23 -11.68
CA SER A 374 -16.63 -0.83 -10.55
C SER A 374 -17.89 -1.58 -10.99
N THR A 375 -18.38 -1.36 -12.21
CA THR A 375 -19.62 -1.96 -12.72
C THR A 375 -19.44 -3.35 -13.33
N ASP A 376 -18.21 -3.75 -13.63
CA ASP A 376 -17.86 -5.04 -14.27
C ASP A 376 -16.89 -5.89 -13.44
N GLN A 377 -16.92 -5.72 -12.11
CA GLN A 377 -16.09 -6.49 -11.19
C GLN A 377 -16.47 -7.97 -11.21
N VAL A 378 -15.49 -8.83 -11.49
CA VAL A 378 -15.63 -10.30 -11.44
C VAL A 378 -14.82 -10.88 -10.28
N PRO A 379 -15.31 -11.93 -9.60
CA PRO A 379 -14.54 -12.63 -8.58
C PRO A 379 -13.19 -13.11 -9.13
N HIS A 380 -12.13 -12.94 -8.36
CA HIS A 380 -10.79 -13.38 -8.74
C HIS A 380 -9.98 -13.75 -7.52
N THR A 381 -9.20 -14.82 -7.63
CA THR A 381 -8.32 -15.30 -6.56
C THR A 381 -6.86 -15.01 -6.90
N TYR A 382 -6.24 -14.08 -6.18
CA TYR A 382 -4.82 -13.74 -6.40
C TYR A 382 -3.87 -14.72 -5.69
N PRO A 383 -2.69 -15.01 -6.27
CA PRO A 383 -1.72 -15.95 -5.69
C PRO A 383 -1.11 -15.43 -4.38
N PHE A 384 -1.11 -14.11 -4.17
CA PHE A 384 -0.58 -13.47 -2.98
C PHE A 384 -1.49 -12.31 -2.52
N GLY A 385 -1.39 -11.92 -1.25
CA GLY A 385 -2.16 -10.81 -0.69
C GLY A 385 -3.64 -11.16 -0.42
N LEU A 386 -4.56 -10.66 -1.24
CA LEU A 386 -6.00 -10.60 -0.95
C LEU A 386 -6.81 -11.90 -1.12
N MET A 387 -6.23 -12.97 -1.70
CA MET A 387 -6.91 -14.21 -2.11
C MET A 387 -8.31 -13.94 -2.70
N ASP A 388 -9.41 -14.02 -1.96
CA ASP A 388 -10.76 -13.79 -2.51
C ASP A 388 -11.06 -12.29 -2.67
N SER A 389 -10.99 -11.79 -3.90
CA SER A 389 -11.29 -10.40 -4.24
C SER A 389 -12.02 -10.28 -5.57
N THR A 390 -11.96 -9.10 -6.17
CA THR A 390 -12.50 -8.82 -7.50
C THR A 390 -11.47 -8.12 -8.37
N VAL A 391 -11.71 -8.19 -9.68
CA VAL A 391 -11.00 -7.42 -10.69
C VAL A 391 -11.99 -7.00 -11.76
N SER A 392 -11.80 -5.82 -12.34
CA SER A 392 -12.59 -5.39 -13.49
C SER A 392 -12.39 -6.34 -14.67
N GLN A 393 -13.49 -6.82 -15.24
CA GLN A 393 -13.47 -7.73 -16.39
C GLN A 393 -12.80 -7.08 -17.60
N VAL A 394 -13.11 -5.80 -17.90
CA VAL A 394 -12.49 -5.12 -19.04
C VAL A 394 -10.97 -4.99 -18.88
N TRP A 395 -10.47 -4.76 -17.66
CA TRP A 395 -9.04 -4.73 -17.40
C TRP A 395 -8.41 -6.11 -17.55
N LYS A 396 -9.03 -7.13 -16.94
CA LYS A 396 -8.57 -8.52 -16.99
C LYS A 396 -8.45 -9.04 -18.43
N GLU A 397 -9.43 -8.75 -19.28
CA GLU A 397 -9.51 -9.27 -20.65
C GLU A 397 -8.80 -8.41 -21.72
N ALA A 398 -8.20 -7.29 -21.34
CA ALA A 398 -7.52 -6.40 -22.27
C ALA A 398 -6.28 -7.05 -22.91
N ASP A 399 -6.10 -6.84 -24.21
CA ASP A 399 -4.89 -7.24 -24.94
C ASP A 399 -3.75 -6.24 -24.68
N LEU A 400 -4.10 -4.96 -24.51
CA LEU A 400 -3.17 -3.91 -24.13
C LEU A 400 -3.72 -3.09 -22.96
N ARG A 401 -2.91 -2.89 -21.92
CA ARG A 401 -3.25 -2.10 -20.73
C ARG A 401 -2.28 -0.94 -20.61
N ILE A 402 -2.79 0.28 -20.64
CA ILE A 402 -2.01 1.50 -20.43
C ILE A 402 -2.56 2.19 -19.18
N VAL A 403 -1.69 2.57 -18.26
CA VAL A 403 -2.06 3.45 -17.14
C VAL A 403 -1.54 4.86 -17.40
N VAL A 404 -2.38 5.86 -17.14
CA VAL A 404 -2.05 7.28 -17.30
C VAL A 404 -2.29 7.97 -15.97
N GLY A 405 -1.23 8.02 -15.15
CA GLY A 405 -1.24 8.70 -13.87
C GLY A 405 -1.13 10.21 -13.99
N LYS A 406 -1.54 10.91 -12.94
CA LYS A 406 -1.34 12.36 -12.78
C LYS A 406 -0.22 12.62 -11.77
N LEU A 407 0.69 13.54 -12.09
CA LEU A 407 1.74 13.93 -11.14
C LEU A 407 1.13 14.73 -9.98
N ARG A 408 1.11 14.14 -8.79
CA ARG A 408 0.65 14.76 -7.55
C ARG A 408 1.35 14.18 -6.33
N SER A 409 1.64 15.02 -5.34
CA SER A 409 2.21 14.57 -4.08
C SER A 409 1.20 13.88 -3.19
N HIS A 410 1.70 13.06 -2.27
CA HIS A 410 0.92 12.38 -1.25
C HIS A 410 1.62 12.44 0.10
N PRO A 411 0.91 12.66 1.22
CA PRO A 411 1.55 12.90 2.52
C PRO A 411 2.31 11.69 3.09
N VAL A 412 1.94 10.47 2.68
CA VAL A 412 2.58 9.21 3.10
C VAL A 412 3.49 8.67 2.00
N ASP A 413 2.91 8.32 0.87
CA ASP A 413 3.61 7.75 -0.30
C ASP A 413 4.55 8.73 -1.04
N PHE A 414 4.64 10.00 -0.63
CA PHE A 414 5.36 11.13 -1.27
C PHE A 414 4.82 11.53 -2.64
N GLY A 415 4.60 10.57 -3.53
CA GLY A 415 3.93 10.68 -4.82
C GLY A 415 2.71 9.77 -4.91
N HIS A 416 1.77 10.11 -5.78
CA HIS A 416 0.63 9.26 -6.09
C HIS A 416 0.31 9.37 -7.58
N HIS A 417 1.00 8.57 -8.38
CA HIS A 417 1.03 8.71 -9.84
C HIS A 417 0.48 7.48 -10.55
N ALA A 418 1.33 6.69 -11.21
CA ALA A 418 0.93 5.56 -12.03
C ALA A 418 0.44 4.39 -11.16
N LEU A 419 1.17 4.03 -10.09
CA LEU A 419 0.72 3.00 -9.15
C LEU A 419 -0.58 3.40 -8.47
N GLY A 420 -0.66 4.66 -8.01
CA GLY A 420 -1.86 5.22 -7.38
C GLY A 420 -3.09 5.20 -8.30
N SER A 421 -2.89 5.40 -9.60
CA SER A 421 -3.96 5.38 -10.60
C SER A 421 -4.56 4.01 -10.88
N LEU A 422 -4.02 2.92 -10.33
CA LEU A 422 -4.64 1.59 -10.39
C LEU A 422 -5.86 1.45 -9.48
N GLN A 423 -6.18 2.45 -8.66
CA GLN A 423 -7.40 2.47 -7.87
C GLN A 423 -8.63 2.19 -8.74
N GLY A 424 -9.47 1.27 -8.27
CA GLY A 424 -10.68 0.82 -8.96
C GLY A 424 -10.49 -0.28 -10.01
N VAL A 425 -9.25 -0.69 -10.31
CA VAL A 425 -9.02 -1.92 -11.11
C VAL A 425 -9.49 -3.15 -10.32
N GLY A 426 -9.12 -3.23 -9.05
CA GLY A 426 -9.66 -4.19 -8.10
C GLY A 426 -10.88 -3.65 -7.34
N PRO A 427 -11.13 -4.09 -6.10
CA PRO A 427 -12.23 -3.58 -5.30
C PRO A 427 -12.05 -2.09 -4.95
N ARG A 428 -13.14 -1.46 -4.50
CA ARG A 428 -13.17 -0.03 -4.15
C ARG A 428 -12.20 0.28 -3.02
N ILE A 429 -11.28 1.21 -3.25
CA ILE A 429 -10.15 1.45 -2.34
C ILE A 429 -10.59 1.99 -0.97
N GLU A 430 -11.70 2.73 -0.90
CA GLU A 430 -12.17 3.35 0.34
C GLU A 430 -12.68 2.34 1.38
N ASP A 431 -13.02 1.12 0.95
CA ASP A 431 -13.31 0.00 1.86
C ASP A 431 -12.05 -0.45 2.64
N PHE A 432 -10.87 0.01 2.19
CA PHE A 432 -9.56 -0.30 2.73
C PHE A 432 -8.81 0.93 3.29
N LEU A 433 -9.46 2.09 3.41
CA LEU A 433 -8.82 3.30 3.96
C LEU A 433 -9.04 3.48 5.47
N PHE A 434 -10.19 3.02 5.98
CA PHE A 434 -10.60 3.31 7.36
C PHE A 434 -10.25 2.18 8.32
N ASP A 435 -10.41 2.43 9.60
CA ASP A 435 -9.98 1.52 10.67
C ASP A 435 -10.85 0.27 10.80
N GLU A 436 -12.00 0.19 10.12
CA GLU A 436 -12.77 -1.05 9.94
C GLU A 436 -12.24 -1.96 8.83
N ARG A 437 -11.23 -1.51 8.07
CA ARG A 437 -10.69 -2.28 6.94
C ARG A 437 -10.22 -3.66 7.38
N ARG A 438 -10.37 -4.62 6.48
CA ARG A 438 -9.94 -6.02 6.69
C ARG A 438 -8.76 -6.43 5.81
N ALA A 439 -8.28 -5.54 4.95
CA ALA A 439 -7.05 -5.74 4.19
C ALA A 439 -6.27 -4.44 4.14
N ASP A 440 -4.97 -4.57 3.88
CA ASP A 440 -4.11 -3.43 3.68
C ASP A 440 -4.36 -2.76 2.32
N ARG A 441 -4.37 -1.42 2.30
CA ARG A 441 -4.62 -0.61 1.10
C ARG A 441 -3.61 -0.94 0.00
N ASP A 442 -2.34 -1.09 0.34
CA ASP A 442 -1.27 -1.25 -0.64
C ASP A 442 -1.33 -2.66 -1.25
N VAL A 443 -1.61 -3.66 -0.42
CA VAL A 443 -1.87 -5.04 -0.88
C VAL A 443 -3.04 -5.05 -1.86
N VAL A 444 -4.12 -4.32 -1.57
CA VAL A 444 -5.28 -4.22 -2.47
C VAL A 444 -4.92 -3.59 -3.81
N LEU A 445 -4.13 -2.52 -3.78
CA LEU A 445 -3.75 -1.78 -4.97
C LEU A 445 -2.75 -2.54 -5.85
N LEU A 446 -1.85 -3.31 -5.24
CA LEU A 446 -0.79 -4.04 -5.94
C LEU A 446 -1.21 -5.46 -6.39
N ALA A 447 -2.21 -6.08 -5.75
CA ALA A 447 -2.64 -7.44 -6.11
C ALA A 447 -2.98 -7.61 -7.61
N PRO A 448 -3.71 -6.68 -8.28
CA PRO A 448 -3.95 -6.79 -9.72
C PRO A 448 -2.68 -6.85 -10.58
N LEU A 449 -1.56 -6.29 -10.10
CA LEU A 449 -0.29 -6.29 -10.84
C LEU A 449 0.38 -7.65 -10.91
N LEU A 450 0.01 -8.61 -10.03
CA LEU A 450 0.58 -9.97 -10.03
C LEU A 450 0.25 -10.76 -11.29
N GLU A 451 -0.91 -10.48 -11.91
CA GLU A 451 -1.43 -11.26 -13.04
C GLU A 451 -1.92 -10.37 -14.19
N PHE A 452 -2.33 -9.13 -13.89
CA PHE A 452 -2.84 -8.18 -14.88
C PHE A 452 -2.05 -6.86 -14.87
N PRO A 453 -0.70 -6.90 -14.96
CA PRO A 453 0.10 -5.69 -15.00
C PRO A 453 -0.19 -4.88 -16.27
N PRO A 454 -0.08 -3.54 -16.21
CA PRO A 454 -0.11 -2.72 -17.41
C PRO A 454 1.11 -3.02 -18.28
N HIS A 455 0.93 -2.92 -19.60
CA HIS A 455 2.02 -3.08 -20.57
C HIS A 455 2.81 -1.79 -20.78
N PHE A 456 2.22 -0.66 -20.39
CA PHE A 456 2.83 0.66 -20.46
C PHE A 456 2.26 1.59 -19.39
N ALA A 457 3.10 2.44 -18.82
CA ALA A 457 2.71 3.49 -17.87
C ALA A 457 3.11 4.86 -18.40
N LEU A 458 2.23 5.84 -18.16
CA LEU A 458 2.43 7.25 -18.45
C LEU A 458 2.17 8.06 -17.18
N ILE A 459 2.91 9.17 -17.01
CA ILE A 459 2.58 10.19 -16.01
C ILE A 459 2.44 11.54 -16.70
N ASP A 460 1.24 12.11 -16.61
CA ASP A 460 0.93 13.48 -16.97
C ASP A 460 1.45 14.43 -15.88
N ALA A 461 2.43 15.26 -16.23
CA ALA A 461 2.95 16.34 -15.40
C ALA A 461 3.07 17.64 -16.21
N PHE A 462 2.28 17.80 -17.28
CA PHE A 462 2.62 18.81 -18.29
C PHE A 462 2.08 20.19 -17.92
N ASP A 463 0.75 20.37 -17.95
CA ASP A 463 0.11 21.67 -17.73
C ASP A 463 -0.20 21.98 -16.27
N SER A 464 -0.39 20.94 -15.47
CA SER A 464 -0.76 21.08 -14.06
C SER A 464 -0.30 19.87 -13.25
N ALA A 465 0.12 20.12 -12.02
CA ALA A 465 0.45 19.11 -11.02
C ALA A 465 0.21 19.67 -9.61
N ALA A 466 -0.26 18.80 -8.71
CA ALA A 466 -0.59 19.17 -7.34
C ALA A 466 0.53 18.77 -6.38
N ASP A 467 1.20 19.74 -5.75
CA ASP A 467 2.30 19.50 -4.83
C ASP A 467 1.94 19.83 -3.36
N GLY A 468 2.86 19.57 -2.44
CA GLY A 468 2.69 19.82 -1.01
C GLY A 468 1.95 18.71 -0.27
N ILE A 469 1.66 18.93 1.01
CA ILE A 469 1.05 17.90 1.87
C ILE A 469 -0.35 17.44 1.41
N SER A 470 -1.06 18.27 0.66
CA SER A 470 -2.42 18.03 0.19
C SER A 470 -2.52 17.85 -1.32
N GLY A 471 -1.42 17.55 -2.03
CA GLY A 471 -1.44 17.42 -3.49
C GLY A 471 -2.50 16.42 -3.98
N ILE A 472 -2.74 15.35 -3.23
CA ILE A 472 -3.81 14.37 -3.50
C ILE A 472 -5.24 14.97 -3.54
N LEU A 473 -5.46 16.15 -2.94
CA LEU A 473 -6.75 16.85 -2.87
C LEU A 473 -6.88 18.01 -3.87
N GLY A 474 -5.84 18.29 -4.67
CA GLY A 474 -5.82 19.42 -5.60
C GLY A 474 -4.95 20.59 -5.15
N ARG A 475 -4.92 21.63 -5.98
CA ARG A 475 -4.14 22.85 -5.76
C ARG A 475 -4.84 24.06 -6.37
N SER A 476 -4.91 25.13 -5.60
CA SER A 476 -5.55 26.39 -6.00
C SER A 476 -4.74 27.24 -6.99
N ARG A 477 -3.45 26.96 -7.16
CA ARG A 477 -2.53 27.68 -8.07
C ARG A 477 -1.87 26.70 -9.03
N SER A 478 -1.89 27.03 -10.31
CA SER A 478 -1.28 26.20 -11.35
C SER A 478 0.23 26.06 -11.14
N PHE A 479 0.70 24.84 -11.25
CA PHE A 479 2.11 24.50 -11.30
C PHE A 479 2.29 23.54 -12.47
N ALA A 480 3.09 23.95 -13.45
CA ALA A 480 3.26 23.24 -14.70
C ALA A 480 4.71 22.74 -14.78
N PRO A 481 4.98 21.49 -14.38
CA PRO A 481 6.30 20.89 -14.54
C PRO A 481 6.74 20.79 -15.99
N ARG A 482 5.80 20.81 -16.96
CA ARG A 482 6.06 20.67 -18.40
C ARG A 482 6.72 19.34 -18.76
N ARG A 483 6.41 18.28 -18.01
CA ARG A 483 6.98 16.94 -18.22
C ARG A 483 5.94 15.90 -18.56
N VAL A 484 6.36 14.92 -19.35
CA VAL A 484 5.64 13.65 -19.55
C VAL A 484 6.64 12.53 -19.28
N TYR A 485 6.20 11.49 -18.58
CA TYR A 485 6.98 10.29 -18.28
C TYR A 485 6.34 9.09 -18.95
N GLY A 486 7.12 8.12 -19.39
CA GLY A 486 6.57 6.84 -19.81
C GLY A 486 7.58 5.72 -19.96
N GLY A 487 7.09 4.50 -19.88
CA GLY A 487 7.91 3.29 -19.93
C GLY A 487 7.09 2.02 -19.77
N ARG A 488 7.73 0.88 -20.04
CA ARG A 488 7.11 -0.45 -19.98
C ARG A 488 6.90 -0.98 -18.57
N ASP A 489 7.76 -0.61 -17.63
CA ASP A 489 7.64 -1.01 -16.23
C ASP A 489 7.06 0.15 -15.41
N ILE A 490 5.84 -0.05 -14.91
CA ILE A 490 5.12 0.93 -14.07
C ILE A 490 5.91 1.31 -12.81
N LEU A 491 6.63 0.36 -12.19
CA LEU A 491 7.40 0.63 -10.98
C LEU A 491 8.61 1.51 -11.29
N ALA A 492 9.29 1.27 -12.42
CA ALA A 492 10.39 2.12 -12.88
C ALA A 492 9.91 3.55 -13.16
N VAL A 493 8.78 3.72 -13.85
CA VAL A 493 8.19 5.04 -14.13
C VAL A 493 7.81 5.77 -12.83
N GLU A 494 7.21 5.08 -11.87
CA GLU A 494 6.86 5.63 -10.56
C GLU A 494 8.11 6.06 -9.76
N LEU A 495 9.17 5.25 -9.76
CA LEU A 495 10.43 5.54 -9.06
C LEU A 495 11.14 6.77 -9.64
N VAL A 496 11.21 6.89 -10.97
CA VAL A 496 11.81 8.07 -11.62
C VAL A 496 11.03 9.34 -11.29
N ALA A 497 9.69 9.28 -11.34
CA ALA A 497 8.86 10.41 -10.96
C ALA A 497 9.07 10.82 -9.50
N ASN A 498 9.05 9.86 -8.55
CA ASN A 498 9.29 10.12 -7.13
C ASN A 498 10.70 10.68 -6.88
N ARG A 499 11.72 10.17 -7.56
CA ARG A 499 13.08 10.73 -7.52
C ARG A 499 13.11 12.19 -7.97
N HIS A 500 12.38 12.54 -9.03
CA HIS A 500 12.27 13.93 -9.49
C HIS A 500 11.48 14.84 -8.54
N LEU A 501 10.62 14.28 -7.67
CA LEU A 501 9.97 15.03 -6.59
C LEU A 501 10.92 15.33 -5.42
N GLY A 502 12.12 14.73 -5.41
CA GLY A 502 13.02 14.76 -4.27
C GLY A 502 12.55 13.88 -3.11
N ALA A 503 11.74 12.85 -3.40
CA ALA A 503 11.31 11.89 -2.38
C ALA A 503 12.55 11.20 -1.79
N PRO A 504 12.59 10.98 -0.45
CA PRO A 504 13.65 10.20 0.15
C PRO A 504 13.61 8.75 -0.38
N VAL A 505 14.68 8.00 -0.12
CA VAL A 505 14.70 6.55 -0.39
C VAL A 505 13.43 5.94 0.22
N PRO A 506 12.65 5.14 -0.55
CA PRO A 506 11.43 4.55 -0.06
C PRO A 506 11.66 3.81 1.26
N ASP A 507 10.87 4.14 2.29
CA ASP A 507 10.80 3.34 3.51
C ASP A 507 9.73 2.26 3.35
N THR A 508 9.78 1.21 4.18
CA THR A 508 8.83 0.09 4.16
C THR A 508 7.36 0.46 4.33
N ALA A 509 7.02 1.69 4.71
CA ALA A 509 5.64 2.13 4.92
C ALA A 509 5.04 2.84 3.69
N THR A 510 5.79 2.92 2.58
CA THR A 510 5.30 3.51 1.33
C THR A 510 4.81 2.44 0.35
N LEU A 511 3.81 2.80 -0.47
CA LEU A 511 3.34 1.97 -1.59
C LEU A 511 4.47 1.51 -2.51
N VAL A 512 5.47 2.36 -2.75
CA VAL A 512 6.62 2.07 -3.61
C VAL A 512 7.52 0.99 -3.01
N ALA A 513 7.86 1.10 -1.72
CA ALA A 513 8.55 0.00 -1.04
C ALA A 513 7.69 -1.26 -1.03
N THR A 514 6.38 -1.13 -0.87
CA THR A 514 5.43 -2.24 -1.02
C THR A 514 5.59 -2.94 -2.38
N ALA A 515 5.64 -2.18 -3.46
CA ALA A 515 5.87 -2.72 -4.79
C ALA A 515 7.28 -3.34 -4.95
N MET A 516 8.32 -2.74 -4.37
CA MET A 516 9.70 -3.24 -4.49
C MET A 516 9.91 -4.60 -3.82
N ASP A 517 9.40 -4.87 -2.62
CA ASP A 517 9.57 -6.22 -2.05
C ASP A 517 8.77 -7.26 -2.86
N TRP A 518 7.65 -6.85 -3.46
CA TRP A 518 6.82 -7.76 -4.26
C TRP A 518 7.43 -8.08 -5.61
N PHE A 519 7.92 -7.07 -6.33
CA PHE A 519 8.32 -7.20 -7.72
C PHE A 519 9.83 -7.10 -7.94
N GLY A 520 10.58 -6.70 -6.93
CA GLY A 520 12.01 -6.40 -7.01
C GLY A 520 12.29 -4.92 -7.29
N GLU A 521 13.51 -4.50 -6.97
CA GLU A 521 14.04 -3.19 -7.34
C GLU A 521 14.45 -3.20 -8.83
N PRO A 522 13.86 -2.35 -9.67
CA PRO A 522 14.17 -2.31 -11.10
C PRO A 522 15.52 -1.63 -11.38
N GLU A 523 16.24 -2.12 -12.39
CA GLU A 523 17.35 -1.40 -12.99
C GLU A 523 16.82 -0.41 -14.03
N ILE A 524 17.02 0.90 -13.80
CA ILE A 524 16.37 1.95 -14.58
C ILE A 524 17.40 2.75 -15.38
N GLU A 525 17.14 2.90 -16.68
CA GLU A 525 17.80 3.87 -17.55
C GLU A 525 16.82 5.01 -17.87
N VAL A 526 17.23 6.26 -17.66
CA VAL A 526 16.40 7.42 -18.02
C VAL A 526 16.85 7.98 -19.36
N ASP A 527 15.96 7.91 -20.35
CA ASP A 527 16.10 8.65 -21.60
C ASP A 527 15.44 10.03 -21.44
N GLY A 528 16.26 11.08 -21.40
CA GLY A 528 15.82 12.48 -21.40
C GLY A 528 16.15 13.20 -20.10
N VAL A 529 15.19 13.97 -19.57
CA VAL A 529 15.45 14.81 -18.39
C VAL A 529 15.46 13.96 -17.12
N ASP A 530 16.63 13.83 -16.50
CA ASP A 530 16.82 13.17 -15.21
C ASP A 530 17.29 14.17 -14.13
N ALA A 531 16.38 15.03 -13.69
CA ALA A 531 16.67 16.06 -12.70
C ALA A 531 15.44 16.36 -11.84
N PRO A 532 15.62 16.83 -10.59
CA PRO A 532 14.50 17.28 -9.76
C PRO A 532 13.63 18.34 -10.46
N ILE A 533 12.33 18.31 -10.17
CA ILE A 533 11.41 19.35 -10.64
C ILE A 533 11.62 20.62 -9.80
N LEU A 534 12.08 21.68 -10.43
CA LEU A 534 12.31 22.96 -9.77
C LEU A 534 10.99 23.57 -9.26
N GLY A 535 11.00 24.01 -8.01
CA GLY A 535 9.83 24.63 -7.38
C GLY A 535 8.80 23.64 -6.82
N TRP A 536 9.04 22.33 -6.90
CA TRP A 536 8.16 21.33 -6.29
C TRP A 536 8.15 21.46 -4.76
N ARG A 537 6.95 21.57 -4.17
CA ARG A 537 6.79 21.56 -2.71
C ARG A 537 6.68 20.12 -2.20
N HIS A 538 7.74 19.64 -1.55
CA HIS A 538 7.70 18.32 -0.93
C HIS A 538 6.76 18.29 0.30
N PRO A 539 6.00 17.19 0.53
CA PRO A 539 5.16 17.03 1.73
C PRO A 539 5.92 17.13 3.06
N THR A 540 7.24 16.95 3.04
CA THR A 540 8.11 17.03 4.23
C THR A 540 9.19 18.12 4.11
N SER A 541 8.89 19.16 3.34
CA SER A 541 9.81 20.26 2.99
C SER A 541 10.37 21.03 4.19
N ASP A 542 9.63 21.12 5.30
CA ASP A 542 10.07 21.72 6.57
C ASP A 542 9.65 20.89 7.80
N GLU A 543 10.11 21.28 8.99
CA GLU A 543 9.81 20.56 10.25
C GLU A 543 8.31 20.48 10.53
N TRP A 544 7.55 21.55 10.25
CA TRP A 544 6.11 21.58 10.48
C TRP A 544 5.38 20.65 9.52
N MET A 545 5.75 20.66 8.24
CA MET A 545 5.20 19.76 7.22
C MET A 545 5.56 18.31 7.50
N ARG A 546 6.75 18.01 8.03
CA ARG A 546 7.10 16.67 8.53
C ARG A 546 6.16 16.20 9.64
N VAL A 547 5.84 17.07 10.60
CA VAL A 547 4.87 16.73 11.66
C VAL A 547 3.50 16.44 11.06
N LEU A 548 3.02 17.32 10.18
CA LEU A 548 1.71 17.17 9.57
C LEU A 548 1.63 15.90 8.71
N SER A 549 2.62 15.61 7.87
CA SER A 549 2.67 14.38 7.07
C SER A 549 2.60 13.13 7.95
N LEU A 550 3.33 13.14 9.07
CA LEU A 550 3.40 12.01 9.99
C LEU A 550 2.05 11.74 10.69
N VAL A 551 1.24 12.76 10.94
CA VAL A 551 -0.10 12.60 11.53
C VAL A 551 -1.22 12.57 10.50
N ALA A 552 -0.93 12.84 9.21
CA ALA A 552 -1.93 12.97 8.17
C ALA A 552 -2.75 11.70 8.00
N TYR A 553 -2.09 10.54 7.86
CA TYR A 553 -2.80 9.27 7.65
C TYR A 553 -3.60 8.81 8.87
N PRO A 554 -3.08 8.81 10.11
CA PRO A 554 -3.90 8.51 11.29
C PRO A 554 -5.08 9.48 11.47
N THR A 555 -4.88 10.77 11.17
CA THR A 555 -5.96 11.77 11.22
C THR A 555 -7.02 11.48 10.15
N TYR A 556 -6.59 11.13 8.94
CA TYR A 556 -7.47 10.75 7.86
C TYR A 556 -8.21 9.43 8.15
N GLU A 557 -7.55 8.43 8.71
CA GLU A 557 -8.14 7.13 9.04
C GLU A 557 -9.16 7.25 10.20
N LEU A 558 -8.84 8.00 11.26
CA LEU A 558 -9.56 7.93 12.54
C LEU A 558 -10.47 9.15 12.82
N LEU A 559 -10.15 10.32 12.28
CA LEU A 559 -10.75 11.60 12.68
C LEU A 559 -11.45 12.34 11.53
N SER A 560 -11.42 11.78 10.32
CA SER A 560 -11.94 12.44 9.12
C SER A 560 -13.45 12.29 8.90
N ASP A 561 -14.14 11.51 9.73
CA ASP A 561 -15.50 11.05 9.48
C ASP A 561 -15.61 10.33 8.12
N ARG A 562 -14.82 9.24 7.99
CA ARG A 562 -14.68 8.45 6.76
C ARG A 562 -14.29 9.28 5.53
N GLY A 563 -13.43 10.27 5.70
CA GLY A 563 -12.95 11.16 4.64
C GLY A 563 -13.81 12.40 4.42
N ALA A 564 -15.01 12.48 5.02
CA ALA A 564 -15.93 13.60 4.80
C ALA A 564 -15.32 14.97 5.16
N SER A 565 -14.38 15.02 6.12
CA SER A 565 -13.72 16.26 6.55
C SER A 565 -12.57 16.72 5.63
N PHE A 566 -12.05 15.83 4.76
CA PHE A 566 -10.90 16.10 3.89
C PHE A 566 -11.32 16.06 2.42
N VAL A 567 -12.10 17.07 2.03
CA VAL A 567 -12.52 17.28 0.63
C VAL A 567 -11.98 18.64 0.19
N GLY A 568 -11.31 18.67 -0.96
CA GLY A 568 -10.88 19.91 -1.61
C GLY A 568 -12.07 20.80 -2.02
N HIS A 569 -11.82 21.86 -2.78
CA HIS A 569 -12.89 22.71 -3.28
C HIS A 569 -13.62 22.00 -4.41
N ILE A 570 -14.87 21.60 -4.18
CA ILE A 570 -15.72 20.94 -5.18
C ILE A 570 -16.67 21.94 -5.84
N ASP A 571 -16.93 21.76 -7.13
CA ASP A 571 -17.96 22.49 -7.85
C ASP A 571 -19.35 21.98 -7.45
N GLU A 572 -19.90 22.53 -6.36
CA GLU A 572 -21.20 22.12 -5.81
C GLU A 572 -22.38 22.41 -6.75
N ALA A 573 -22.18 23.21 -7.82
CA ALA A 573 -23.22 23.42 -8.84
C ALA A 573 -23.33 22.20 -9.77
N ALA A 574 -22.20 21.57 -10.10
CA ALA A 574 -22.17 20.33 -10.87
C ALA A 574 -22.37 19.09 -9.98
N PHE A 575 -21.78 19.09 -8.78
CA PHE A 575 -21.77 17.98 -7.83
C PHE A 575 -22.38 18.41 -6.49
N PRO A 576 -23.71 18.50 -6.37
CA PRO A 576 -24.34 18.93 -5.14
C PRO A 576 -24.15 17.88 -4.02
N PRO A 577 -24.02 18.28 -2.74
CA PRO A 577 -23.93 17.34 -1.63
C PRO A 577 -25.15 16.40 -1.58
N LEU A 578 -24.92 15.10 -1.34
CA LEU A 578 -26.00 14.11 -1.14
C LEU A 578 -26.83 14.44 0.10
N GLU A 579 -26.15 14.88 1.16
CA GLU A 579 -26.75 15.33 2.41
C GLU A 579 -26.15 16.67 2.84
N ALA A 580 -26.94 17.49 3.53
CA ALA A 580 -26.44 18.73 4.08
C ALA A 580 -25.38 18.43 5.16
N PRO A 581 -24.11 18.87 5.00
CA PRO A 581 -23.08 18.55 5.96
C PRO A 581 -23.38 19.20 7.31
N SER A 582 -23.17 18.44 8.39
CA SER A 582 -23.34 18.94 9.75
C SER A 582 -22.46 20.18 9.99
N LEU A 583 -22.80 20.98 11.01
CA LEU A 583 -21.99 22.15 11.37
C LEU A 583 -20.54 21.77 11.67
N TYR A 584 -20.34 20.63 12.34
CA TYR A 584 -19.01 20.07 12.63
C TYR A 584 -18.22 19.79 11.33
N VAL A 585 -18.82 19.07 10.38
CA VAL A 585 -18.16 18.74 9.09
C VAL A 585 -17.85 20.01 8.27
N ARG A 586 -18.74 21.01 8.30
CA ARG A 586 -18.47 22.29 7.62
C ARG A 586 -17.28 23.03 8.24
N LEU A 587 -17.22 23.09 9.58
CA LEU A 587 -16.09 23.70 10.27
C LEU A 587 -14.80 22.92 10.04
N SER A 588 -14.83 21.58 10.12
CA SER A 588 -13.67 20.73 9.92
C SER A 588 -13.13 20.85 8.50
N ARG A 589 -13.99 20.83 7.47
CA ARG A 589 -13.61 21.08 6.07
C ARG A 589 -12.96 22.45 5.89
N ARG A 590 -13.55 23.50 6.48
CA ARG A 590 -12.99 24.86 6.39
C ARG A 590 -11.61 24.94 7.03
N LEU A 591 -11.44 24.33 8.21
CA LEU A 591 -10.16 24.28 8.90
C LEU A 591 -9.13 23.47 8.11
N ALA A 592 -9.49 22.27 7.64
CA ALA A 592 -8.62 21.42 6.85
C ALA A 592 -8.15 22.14 5.57
N ARG A 593 -9.07 22.77 4.83
CA ARG A 593 -8.72 23.56 3.64
C ARG A 593 -7.78 24.73 3.96
N ALA A 594 -8.00 25.42 5.08
CA ALA A 594 -7.12 26.52 5.50
C ALA A 594 -5.72 26.01 5.89
N VAL A 595 -5.62 24.95 6.67
CA VAL A 595 -4.34 24.34 7.10
C VAL A 595 -3.56 23.78 5.91
N LEU A 596 -4.27 23.18 4.95
CA LEU A 596 -3.70 22.57 3.76
C LEU A 596 -3.51 23.55 2.59
N GLN A 597 -3.82 24.84 2.78
CA GLN A 597 -3.72 25.88 1.75
C GLN A 597 -4.52 25.57 0.47
N LEU A 598 -5.63 24.86 0.61
CA LEU A 598 -6.60 24.55 -0.45
C LEU A 598 -7.61 25.69 -0.62
N GLU A 599 -7.12 26.92 -0.75
CA GLU A 599 -7.98 28.10 -0.96
C GLU A 599 -8.72 28.03 -2.31
N LYS A 600 -9.81 28.79 -2.48
CA LYS A 600 -10.50 28.85 -3.77
C LYS A 600 -9.54 29.31 -4.88
N PRO A 601 -9.48 28.63 -6.03
CA PRO A 601 -8.87 29.20 -7.23
C PRO A 601 -9.58 30.53 -7.52
N SER A 602 -8.81 31.61 -7.68
CA SER A 602 -9.31 32.96 -7.97
C SER A 602 -10.01 33.05 -9.31
#